data_AF-A0A5P8M3M9-F1
#
_entry.id   AF-A0A5P8M3M9-F1
#
_cell.length_a   1.000
_cell.length_b   1.000
_cell.length_c   1.000
_cell.angle_alpha   90.00
_cell.angle_beta   90.00
_cell.angle_gamma   90.00
#
_symmetry.space_group_name_H-M   'P 1'
#
loop_
_entity.id
_entity.type
_entity.pdbx_description
1 polymer ?
#
loop_
_entity_poly.entity_id
_entity_poly.type
_entity_poly.pdbx_seq_one_letter_code
_entity_poly.pdbx_strand_id
1 'polypeptide(L)'
;MERQIEELLRLLNKGVEHLPESVNVIVQQYALRKYVDAGFEFLIAAVSITVAIVFVVKWYKKPVIASGTFKGDRPDEWMVVVSMITGVIGFVSLIFSFGDLARAVSPVYSLINSLR
;
A
#
# COMPACT_ATOMS: atom_id res chain seq x y z
N MET A 1 -36.46 6.66 -41.97
CA MET A 1 -35.21 6.01 -41.54
C MET A 1 -34.12 7.04 -41.24
N GLU A 2 -33.88 8.05 -42.08
CA GLU A 2 -32.85 9.07 -41.82
C GLU A 2 -33.00 9.83 -40.49
N ARG A 3 -34.21 10.26 -40.13
CA ARG A 3 -34.47 10.95 -38.84
C ARG A 3 -34.15 10.11 -37.59
N GLN A 4 -34.33 8.78 -37.66
CA GLN A 4 -34.02 7.90 -36.54
C GLN A 4 -32.51 7.70 -36.38
N ILE A 5 -31.77 7.68 -37.50
CA ILE A 5 -30.31 7.62 -37.50
C ILE A 5 -29.73 8.92 -36.95
N GLU A 6 -30.34 10.06 -37.29
CA GLU A 6 -29.94 11.38 -36.80
C GLU A 6 -30.21 11.57 -35.30
N GLU A 7 -31.35 11.09 -34.79
CA GLU A 7 -31.62 11.05 -33.35
C GLU A 7 -30.69 10.09 -32.60
N LEU A 8 -30.37 8.93 -33.17
CA LEU A 8 -29.39 8.00 -32.61
C LEU A 8 -27.99 8.60 -32.55
N LEU A 9 -27.53 9.26 -33.61
CA LEU A 9 -26.25 9.97 -33.62
C LEU A 9 -26.21 11.11 -32.60
N ARG A 10 -27.33 11.82 -32.43
CA ARG A 10 -27.43 12.91 -31.45
C ARG A 10 -27.43 12.41 -30.01
N LEU A 11 -28.08 11.28 -29.74
CA LEU A 11 -28.05 10.59 -28.45
C LEU A 11 -26.66 10.00 -28.17
N LEU A 12 -26.00 9.45 -29.19
CA LEU A 12 -24.63 8.94 -29.08
C LEU A 12 -23.65 10.07 -28.77
N ASN A 13 -23.73 11.21 -29.46
CA ASN A 13 -22.87 12.38 -29.19
C ASN A 13 -23.08 12.92 -27.77
N LYS A 14 -24.33 12.97 -27.29
CA LYS A 14 -24.63 13.33 -25.89
C LYS A 14 -24.10 12.31 -24.88
N GLY A 15 -24.17 11.01 -25.20
CA GLY A 15 -23.59 9.96 -24.39
C GLY A 15 -22.06 10.06 -24.32
N VAL A 16 -21.43 10.43 -25.44
CA VAL A 16 -19.98 10.66 -25.55
C VAL A 16 -19.54 11.90 -24.79
N GLU A 17 -20.36 12.95 -24.70
CA GLU A 17 -20.09 14.12 -23.83
C GLU A 17 -20.03 13.76 -22.34
N HIS A 18 -20.81 12.77 -21.89
CA HIS A 18 -20.81 12.33 -20.49
C HIS A 18 -19.82 11.20 -20.18
N LEU A 19 -19.22 10.57 -21.20
CA LEU A 19 -18.13 9.60 -21.02
C LEU A 19 -16.91 10.20 -20.29
N PRO A 20 -16.36 11.38 -20.64
CA PRO A 20 -15.19 11.91 -19.95
C PRO A 20 -15.46 12.21 -18.47
N GLU A 21 -16.65 12.69 -18.10
CA GLU A 21 -17.02 12.89 -16.69
C GLU A 21 -17.15 11.56 -15.94
N SER A 22 -17.86 10.60 -16.53
CA SER A 22 -18.07 9.27 -15.92
C SER A 22 -16.76 8.52 -15.76
N VAL A 23 -15.88 8.58 -16.75
CA VAL A 23 -14.55 7.97 -16.73
C VAL A 23 -13.65 8.65 -15.70
N ASN A 24 -13.69 9.98 -15.60
CA ASN A 24 -12.90 10.72 -14.60
C ASN A 24 -13.31 10.34 -13.17
N VAL A 25 -14.61 10.17 -12.90
CA VAL A 25 -15.10 9.72 -11.58
C VAL A 25 -14.62 8.31 -11.26
N ILE A 26 -14.65 7.38 -12.22
CA ILE A 26 -14.17 6.00 -12.01
C ILE A 26 -12.67 5.98 -11.69
N VAL A 27 -11.89 6.80 -12.39
CA VAL A 27 -10.44 6.90 -12.21
C VAL A 27 -10.11 7.53 -10.86
N GLN A 28 -10.82 8.60 -10.48
CA GLN A 28 -10.67 9.23 -9.18
C GLN A 28 -11.01 8.26 -8.04
N GLN A 29 -12.11 7.50 -8.16
CA GLN A 29 -12.49 6.51 -7.16
C GLN A 29 -11.45 5.38 -7.05
N TYR A 30 -10.92 4.90 -8.18
CA TYR A 30 -9.87 3.88 -8.18
C TYR A 30 -8.56 4.39 -7.56
N ALA A 31 -8.11 5.59 -7.95
CA ALA A 31 -6.91 6.20 -7.40
C ALA A 31 -7.08 6.47 -5.89
N LEU A 32 -8.21 7.05 -5.47
CA LEU A 32 -8.52 7.33 -4.07
C LEU A 32 -8.49 6.04 -3.23
N ARG A 33 -9.12 4.97 -3.71
CA ARG A 33 -9.09 3.66 -3.05
C ARG A 33 -7.66 3.16 -2.89
N LYS A 34 -6.85 3.24 -3.95
CA LYS A 34 -5.45 2.79 -3.91
C LYS A 34 -4.56 3.64 -3.01
N TYR A 35 -4.80 4.94 -2.91
CA TYR A 35 -4.13 5.79 -1.92
C TYR A 35 -4.52 5.44 -0.47
N VAL A 36 -5.80 5.15 -0.23
CA VAL A 36 -6.27 4.73 1.10
C VAL A 36 -5.68 3.38 1.50
N ASP A 37 -5.68 2.40 0.58
CA ASP A 37 -5.09 1.07 0.79
C ASP A 37 -3.58 1.21 1.08
N ALA A 38 -2.84 1.96 0.25
CA ALA A 38 -1.41 2.20 0.44
C ALA A 38 -1.10 2.91 1.77
N GLY A 39 -1.93 3.87 2.17
CA GLY A 39 -1.79 4.57 3.45
C GLY A 39 -2.00 3.66 4.66
N PHE A 40 -2.98 2.77 4.60
CA PHE A 40 -3.24 1.78 5.65
C PHE A 40 -2.10 0.76 5.77
N GLU A 41 -1.62 0.25 4.64
CA GLU A 41 -0.47 -0.66 4.58
C GLU A 41 0.81 0.00 5.12
N PHE A 42 1.02 1.28 4.81
CA PHE A 42 2.14 2.06 5.35
C PHE A 42 2.06 2.19 6.88
N LEU A 43 0.87 2.45 7.43
CA LEU A 43 0.68 2.54 8.88
C LEU A 43 0.98 1.21 9.58
N ILE A 44 0.49 0.09 9.04
CA ILE A 44 0.80 -1.24 9.57
C ILE A 44 2.30 -1.49 9.54
N ALA A 45 2.95 -1.11 8.45
CA ALA A 45 4.39 -1.26 8.33
C ALA A 45 5.16 -0.42 9.37
N ALA A 46 4.79 0.85 9.53
CA ALA A 46 5.40 1.75 10.49
C ALA A 46 5.29 1.22 11.93
N VAL A 47 4.11 0.73 12.32
CA VAL A 47 3.90 0.12 13.64
C VAL A 47 4.75 -1.15 13.80
N SER A 48 4.74 -2.03 12.81
CA SER A 48 5.45 -3.31 12.86
C SER A 48 6.97 -3.13 12.95
N ILE A 49 7.53 -2.20 12.17
CA ILE A 49 8.94 -1.83 12.22
C ILE A 49 9.29 -1.21 13.57
N THR A 50 8.43 -0.33 14.10
CA THR A 50 8.64 0.29 15.42
C THR A 50 8.69 -0.76 16.53
N VAL A 51 7.75 -1.71 16.52
CA VAL A 51 7.73 -2.84 17.46
C VAL A 51 9.01 -3.66 17.32
N ALA A 52 9.40 -4.02 16.11
CA ALA A 52 10.64 -4.77 15.87
C ALA A 52 11.86 -4.06 16.47
N ILE A 53 12.03 -2.76 16.21
CA ILE A 53 13.14 -1.97 16.74
C ILE A 53 13.10 -1.92 18.27
N VAL A 54 11.94 -1.67 18.88
CA VAL A 54 11.82 -1.60 20.35
C VAL A 54 12.22 -2.92 21.00
N PHE A 55 11.81 -4.05 20.43
CA PHE A 55 12.15 -5.37 20.95
C PHE A 55 13.64 -5.70 20.78
N VAL A 56 14.24 -5.36 19.63
CA VAL A 56 15.70 -5.50 19.42
C VAL A 56 16.48 -4.66 20.42
N VAL A 57 16.11 -3.39 20.60
CA VAL A 57 16.79 -2.47 21.54
C VAL A 57 16.65 -2.96 22.98
N LYS A 58 15.45 -3.39 23.38
CA LYS A 58 15.22 -3.95 24.72
C LYS A 58 16.02 -5.22 24.96
N TRP A 59 16.09 -6.11 23.98
CA TRP A 59 16.88 -7.33 24.08
C TRP A 59 18.38 -7.05 24.12
N TYR A 60 18.87 -6.12 23.28
CA TYR A 60 20.29 -5.77 23.24
C TYR A 60 20.79 -5.13 24.54
N LYS A 61 19.93 -4.36 25.22
CA LYS A 61 20.25 -3.72 26.51
C LYS A 61 20.24 -4.67 27.71
N LYS A 62 19.80 -5.92 27.55
CA LYS A 62 19.77 -6.88 28.67
C LYS A 62 21.16 -7.46 28.94
N PRO A 63 21.59 -7.52 30.22
CA PRO A 63 22.88 -8.08 30.58
C PRO A 63 22.92 -9.58 30.27
N VAL A 64 24.03 -10.02 29.70
CA VAL A 64 24.30 -11.45 29.46
C VAL A 64 24.69 -12.07 30.79
N ILE A 65 23.89 -13.00 31.30
CA ILE A 65 24.21 -13.70 32.54
C ILE A 65 25.17 -14.83 32.19
N ALA A 66 26.46 -14.62 32.46
CA ALA A 66 27.47 -15.65 32.32
C ALA A 66 27.30 -16.71 33.42
N SER A 67 26.51 -17.74 33.16
CA SER A 67 26.64 -19.00 33.92
C SER A 67 28.03 -19.57 33.62
N GLY A 68 28.76 -20.05 34.63
CA GLY A 68 30.20 -20.37 34.59
C GLY A 68 30.67 -21.46 33.62
N THR A 69 29.95 -21.71 32.52
CA THR A 69 30.29 -22.64 31.44
C THR A 69 30.06 -21.99 30.07
N PHE A 70 30.78 -20.92 29.74
CA PHE A 70 30.93 -20.34 28.38
C PHE A 70 29.66 -19.99 27.55
N LYS A 71 28.45 -20.32 28.00
CA LYS A 71 27.16 -19.94 27.44
C LYS A 71 26.54 -18.89 28.34
N GLY A 72 26.72 -17.65 27.95
CA GLY A 72 25.93 -16.56 28.49
C GLY A 72 24.54 -16.60 27.85
N ASP A 73 23.54 -17.12 28.56
CA ASP A 73 22.16 -17.05 28.10
C ASP A 73 21.65 -15.62 28.35
N ARG A 74 21.07 -15.02 27.30
CA ARG A 74 20.26 -13.81 27.49
C ARG A 74 18.86 -14.26 27.87
N PRO A 75 18.33 -13.90 29.05
CA PRO A 75 16.90 -14.07 29.28
C PRO A 75 16.15 -13.32 28.18
N ASP A 76 15.12 -13.97 27.63
CA ASP A 76 14.21 -13.42 26.61
C ASP A 76 14.66 -13.47 25.15
N GLU A 77 15.30 -14.56 24.70
CA GLU A 77 15.58 -14.82 23.27
C GLU A 77 14.31 -14.78 22.38
N TRP A 78 13.14 -15.07 22.95
CA TRP A 78 11.84 -14.94 22.27
C TRP A 78 11.61 -13.52 21.72
N MET A 79 12.19 -12.48 22.35
CA MET A 79 12.08 -11.10 21.88
C MET A 79 12.77 -10.91 20.52
N VAL A 80 13.87 -11.63 20.26
CA VAL A 80 14.56 -11.61 18.95
C VAL A 80 13.68 -12.24 17.89
N VAL A 81 13.10 -13.40 18.19
CA VAL A 81 12.20 -14.12 17.27
C VAL A 81 10.99 -13.26 16.91
N VAL A 82 10.35 -12.65 17.91
CA VAL A 82 9.21 -11.73 17.70
C VAL A 82 9.64 -10.52 16.87
N SER A 83 10.80 -9.93 17.16
CA SER A 83 11.30 -8.78 16.41
C SER A 83 11.61 -9.11 14.95
N MET A 84 12.10 -10.32 14.67
CA MET A 84 12.39 -10.78 13.31
C MET A 84 11.10 -10.97 12.53
N ILE A 85 10.11 -11.66 13.11
CA ILE A 85 8.81 -11.89 12.46
C ILE A 85 8.11 -10.56 12.20
N THR A 86 8.02 -9.68 13.21
CA THR A 86 7.37 -8.37 13.06
C THR A 86 8.12 -7.45 12.09
N GLY A 87 9.45 -7.52 12.05
CA GLY A 87 10.26 -6.79 11.07
C GLY A 87 10.00 -7.25 9.63
N VAL A 88 9.90 -8.57 9.39
CA VAL A 88 9.58 -9.12 8.07
C VAL A 88 8.17 -8.71 7.63
N ILE A 89 7.18 -8.79 8.53
CA ILE A 89 5.81 -8.34 8.25
C ILE A 89 5.81 -6.86 7.87
N GLY A 90 6.49 -6.01 8.64
CA GLY A 90 6.59 -4.59 8.35
C GLY A 90 7.26 -4.28 7.01
N PHE A 91 8.31 -5.02 6.67
CA PHE A 91 8.99 -4.87 5.38
C PHE A 91 8.11 -5.28 4.19
N VAL A 92 7.38 -6.40 4.31
CA VAL A 92 6.45 -6.86 3.28
C VAL A 92 5.29 -5.87 3.10
N SER A 93 4.74 -5.34 4.20
CA SER A 93 3.71 -4.30 4.15
C SER A 93 4.20 -3.01 3.47
N LEU A 94 5.47 -2.62 3.64
CA LEU A 94 6.04 -1.49 2.89
C LEU A 94 6.07 -1.76 1.38
N ILE A 95 6.49 -2.96 0.97
CA ILE A 95 6.54 -3.32 -0.46
C ILE A 95 5.13 -3.22 -1.08
N PHE A 96 4.11 -3.73 -0.39
CA PHE A 96 2.73 -3.63 -0.86
C PHE A 96 2.27 -2.17 -0.93
N SER A 97 2.55 -1.38 0.10
CA SER A 97 2.19 0.05 0.14
C SER A 97 2.79 0.81 -1.03
N PHE A 98 4.07 0.60 -1.35
CA PHE A 98 4.71 1.20 -2.53
C PHE A 98 4.12 0.70 -3.84
N GLY A 99 3.78 -0.60 -3.93
CA GLY A 99 3.12 -1.18 -5.09
C GLY A 99 1.72 -0.61 -5.34
N ASP A 100 0.97 -0.31 -4.29
CA ASP A 100 -0.35 0.30 -4.38
C ASP A 100 -0.27 1.81 -4.63
N LEU A 101 0.73 2.51 -4.10
CA LEU A 101 1.08 3.88 -4.48
C LEU A 101 1.42 3.99 -5.98
N ALA A 102 2.26 3.09 -6.50
CA ALA A 102 2.59 3.06 -7.92
C ALA A 102 1.33 2.82 -8.79
N ARG A 103 0.43 1.94 -8.32
CA ARG A 103 -0.87 1.69 -8.96
C ARG A 103 -1.90 2.81 -8.78
N ALA A 104 -1.73 3.70 -7.80
CA ALA A 104 -2.56 4.90 -7.63
C ALA A 104 -2.11 6.05 -8.55
N VAL A 105 -0.83 6.12 -8.88
CA VAL A 105 -0.22 7.16 -9.73
C VAL A 105 -0.33 6.82 -11.23
N SER A 106 -0.22 5.53 -11.59
CA SER A 106 -0.30 5.04 -12.97
C SER A 106 -1.65 5.19 -13.73
N PRO A 107 -2.85 5.17 -13.09
CA PRO A 107 -4.14 5.28 -13.79
C PRO A 107 -4.30 6.64 -14.46
N VAL A 108 -3.86 7.70 -13.77
CA VAL A 108 -3.89 9.08 -14.25
C VAL A 108 -2.96 9.28 -15.45
N TYR A 109 -1.81 8.61 -15.46
CA TYR A 109 -0.84 8.70 -16.58
C TYR A 109 -1.35 8.02 -17.86
N SER A 110 -2.07 6.90 -17.76
CA SER A 110 -2.64 6.23 -18.95
C SER A 110 -3.81 7.01 -19.56
N LEU A 111 -4.63 7.67 -18.73
CA LEU A 111 -5.76 8.47 -19.19
C LEU A 111 -5.35 9.83 -19.77
N ILE A 112 -4.36 10.50 -19.17
CA ILE A 112 -3.80 11.74 -19.72
C ILE A 112 -3.14 11.47 -21.09
N ASN A 113 -2.53 10.29 -21.26
CA ASN A 113 -1.90 9.91 -22.51
C ASN A 113 -2.87 9.31 -23.55
N SER A 114 -4.07 8.89 -23.17
CA SER A 114 -5.11 8.44 -24.11
C SER A 114 -6.02 9.57 -24.62
N LEU A 115 -6.00 10.74 -23.96
CA LEU A 115 -6.75 11.95 -24.32
C LEU A 115 -5.92 12.96 -25.13
N ARG A 116 -4.64 12.67 -25.38
CA ARG A 116 -3.73 13.47 -26.20
C ARG A 116 -3.51 12.81 -27.55
#